data_AF-A0A959HBP8-F1
#
_entry.id   AF-A0A959HBP8-F1
#
_cell.length_a   1.000
_cell.length_b   1.000
_cell.length_c   1.000
_cell.angle_alpha   90.00
_cell.angle_beta   90.00
_cell.angle_gamma   90.00
#
_symmetry.space_group_name_H-M   'P 1'
#
loop_
_entity.id
_entity.type
_entity.pdbx_description
1 polymer ?
#
loop_
_entity_poly.entity_id
_entity_poly.type
_entity_poly.pdbx_seq_one_letter_code
_entity_poly.pdbx_strand_id
1 'polypeptide(L)'
;ETVAGATVAEALNLKVGDTFHSSHGFVQDENLVHEDAGAFKVVGILQPTGSVIDQIILTNNQSAWVVHEHGEAETEEHAAEGEEGHSHEGEVEAASYDQPLLDYPEKEITSILIKFKGHNYQALNMQRGINENTDMQAATPAIEINRLYALLGTGTKALRWLA
;
A
#
# COMPACT_ATOMS: atom_id res chain seq x y z
N GLU A 1 -4.46 7.46 11.06
CA GLU A 1 -3.22 7.58 11.90
C GLU A 1 -2.12 6.67 11.35
N THR A 2 -0.86 6.85 11.74
CA THR A 2 0.26 5.99 11.30
C THR A 2 1.27 5.66 12.40
N VAL A 3 1.98 4.55 12.21
CA VAL A 3 3.16 4.19 12.99
C VAL A 3 4.36 4.07 12.05
N ALA A 4 5.44 4.79 12.34
CA ALA A 4 6.64 4.80 11.50
C ALA A 4 7.68 3.77 11.98
N GLY A 5 8.35 3.11 11.04
CA GLY A 5 9.57 2.35 11.31
C GLY A 5 10.73 3.25 11.76
N ALA A 6 11.68 2.69 12.50
CA ALA A 6 12.79 3.46 13.09
C ALA A 6 13.65 4.20 12.04
N THR A 7 14.03 3.52 10.95
CA THR A 7 14.90 4.09 9.91
C THR A 7 14.17 5.15 9.09
N VAL A 8 12.91 4.92 8.71
CA VAL A 8 12.15 5.92 7.96
C VAL A 8 11.84 7.15 8.81
N ALA A 9 11.56 6.96 10.11
CA ALA A 9 11.35 8.08 11.03
C ALA A 9 12.62 8.93 11.17
N GLU A 10 13.79 8.31 11.30
CA GLU A 10 15.07 9.04 11.34
C GLU A 10 15.35 9.77 10.03
N ALA A 11 15.20 9.08 8.89
CA ALA A 11 15.49 9.63 7.56
C ALA A 11 14.60 10.85 7.21
N LEU A 12 13.33 10.80 7.62
CA LEU A 12 12.36 11.87 7.39
C LEU A 12 12.25 12.84 8.58
N ASN A 13 13.05 12.64 9.63
CA ASN A 13 13.02 13.40 10.89
C ASN A 13 11.61 13.48 11.52
N LEU A 14 10.83 12.39 11.41
CA LEU A 14 9.49 12.28 11.96
C LEU A 14 9.52 12.09 13.48
N LYS A 15 8.58 12.75 14.15
CA LYS A 15 8.33 12.65 15.59
C LYS A 15 6.88 12.28 15.84
N VAL A 16 6.63 11.68 17.01
CA VAL A 16 5.25 11.45 17.45
C VAL A 16 4.53 12.80 17.59
N GLY A 17 3.38 12.90 16.95
CA GLY A 17 2.60 14.13 16.84
C GLY A 17 2.71 14.84 15.49
N ASP A 18 3.75 14.54 14.68
CA ASP A 18 3.89 15.13 13.35
C ASP A 18 2.76 14.68 12.42
N THR A 19 2.44 15.53 11.44
CA THR A 19 1.44 15.27 10.42
C THR A 19 1.99 15.39 9.01
N PHE A 20 1.49 14.58 8.09
CA PHE A 20 1.88 14.61 6.67
C PHE A 20 0.73 14.14 5.77
N HIS A 21 0.78 14.50 4.48
CA HIS A 21 -0.13 13.97 3.45
C HIS A 21 0.59 12.87 2.64
N SER A 22 -0.19 11.90 2.17
CA SER A 22 0.33 10.86 1.26
C SER A 22 0.42 11.42 -0.16
N SER A 23 1.34 10.89 -0.97
CA SER A 23 1.43 11.22 -2.38
C SER A 23 1.71 9.99 -3.24
N HIS A 24 1.32 10.06 -4.52
CA HIS A 24 1.62 9.05 -5.51
C HIS A 24 2.94 9.31 -6.23
N GLY A 25 3.62 8.24 -6.62
CA GLY A 25 4.86 8.33 -7.38
C GLY A 25 6.07 8.77 -6.56
N PHE A 26 7.14 9.13 -7.27
CA PHE A 26 8.44 9.49 -6.68
C PHE A 26 8.85 10.94 -6.98
N VAL A 27 8.03 11.66 -7.74
CA VAL A 27 8.28 13.04 -8.11
C VAL A 27 7.53 13.92 -7.11
N GLN A 28 8.21 14.95 -6.59
CA GLN A 28 7.56 15.99 -5.83
C GLN A 28 6.74 16.84 -6.79
N ASP A 29 5.47 16.46 -6.93
CA ASP A 29 4.46 17.15 -7.70
C ASP A 29 3.25 17.32 -6.79
N GLU A 30 2.83 18.56 -6.57
CA GLU A 30 1.69 18.90 -5.72
C GLU A 30 0.41 18.22 -6.20
N ASN A 31 0.28 17.97 -7.51
CA ASN A 31 -0.88 17.26 -8.09
C ASN A 31 -0.91 15.76 -7.74
N LEU A 32 0.18 15.21 -7.21
CA LEU A 32 0.24 13.81 -6.78
C LEU A 32 0.01 13.67 -5.28
N VAL A 33 -0.09 14.77 -4.54
CA VAL A 33 -0.34 14.79 -3.10
C VAL A 33 -1.84 14.75 -2.84
N HIS A 34 -2.27 13.92 -1.90
CA HIS A 34 -3.64 13.90 -1.42
C HIS A 34 -3.87 15.03 -0.40
N GLU A 35 -3.84 16.29 -0.84
CA GLU A 35 -4.05 17.46 0.04
C GLU A 35 -5.52 17.61 0.45
N ASP A 36 -6.45 17.18 -0.39
CA ASP A 36 -7.89 17.20 -0.10
C ASP A 36 -8.32 16.10 0.88
N ALA A 37 -7.43 15.15 1.15
CA ALA A 37 -7.65 14.10 2.14
C ALA A 37 -7.10 14.50 3.52
N GLY A 38 -7.69 13.93 4.57
CA GLY A 38 -7.22 14.14 5.94
C GLY A 38 -5.75 13.76 6.14
N ALA A 39 -4.98 14.65 6.75
CA ALA A 39 -3.58 14.41 7.07
C ALA A 39 -3.38 13.19 7.98
N PHE A 40 -2.34 12.40 7.69
CA PHE A 40 -1.88 11.35 8.58
C PHE A 40 -1.17 11.96 9.78
N LYS A 41 -1.49 11.48 10.98
CA LYS A 41 -0.77 11.78 12.22
C LYS A 41 0.10 10.61 12.65
N VAL A 42 1.36 10.88 12.97
CA VAL A 42 2.29 9.89 13.54
C VAL A 42 1.96 9.69 15.01
N VAL A 43 1.47 8.50 15.37
CA VAL A 43 1.09 8.16 16.76
C VAL A 43 2.13 7.27 17.46
N GLY A 44 3.10 6.75 16.71
CA GLY A 44 4.17 5.94 17.27
C GLY A 44 5.35 5.78 16.32
N ILE A 45 6.50 5.47 16.90
CA ILE A 45 7.71 5.08 16.17
C ILE A 45 8.16 3.74 16.76
N LEU A 46 8.36 2.73 15.90
CA LEU A 46 8.80 1.40 16.31
C LEU A 46 10.25 1.44 16.80
N GLN A 47 10.60 0.54 17.72
CA GLN A 47 12.00 0.29 18.07
C GLN A 47 12.74 -0.34 16.88
N PRO A 48 14.03 -0.05 16.67
CA PRO A 48 14.79 -0.60 15.57
C PRO A 48 14.90 -2.13 15.67
N THR A 49 14.61 -2.82 14.57
CA THR A 49 14.63 -4.28 14.46
C THR A 49 15.71 -4.79 13.51
N GLY A 50 16.23 -3.94 12.63
CA GLY A 50 17.11 -4.32 11.51
C GLY A 50 16.38 -5.00 10.35
N SER A 51 15.05 -4.97 10.34
CA SER A 51 14.22 -5.61 9.30
C SER A 51 13.52 -4.59 8.39
N VAL A 52 12.81 -5.05 7.37
CA VAL A 52 12.09 -4.18 6.40
C VAL A 52 11.07 -3.27 7.09
N ILE A 53 10.54 -3.67 8.25
CA ILE A 53 9.57 -2.86 8.98
C ILE A 53 10.14 -1.50 9.43
N ASP A 54 11.46 -1.40 9.62
CA ASP A 54 12.10 -0.15 10.03
C ASP A 54 12.09 0.90 8.89
N GLN A 55 11.87 0.46 7.65
CA GLN A 55 11.95 1.29 6.43
C GLN A 55 10.57 1.70 5.91
N ILE A 56 9.47 1.35 6.58
CA ILE A 56 8.11 1.61 6.11
C ILE A 56 7.28 2.36 7.14
N ILE A 57 6.25 3.07 6.66
CA ILE A 57 5.21 3.67 7.49
C ILE A 57 3.97 2.77 7.39
N LEU A 58 3.37 2.45 8.54
CA LEU A 58 2.23 1.55 8.65
C LEU A 58 0.97 2.33 8.97
N THR A 59 -0.12 1.95 8.31
CA THR A 59 -1.48 2.40 8.62
C THR A 59 -2.46 1.26 8.38
N ASN A 60 -3.70 1.41 8.82
CA ASN A 60 -4.76 0.45 8.51
C ASN A 60 -5.27 0.67 7.08
N ASN A 61 -5.83 -0.37 6.45
CA ASN A 61 -6.37 -0.28 5.10
C ASN A 61 -7.46 0.80 5.01
N GLN A 62 -8.23 0.96 6.08
CA GLN A 62 -9.33 1.90 6.10
C GLN A 62 -8.87 3.36 6.08
N SER A 63 -7.74 3.72 6.71
CA SER A 63 -7.17 5.07 6.51
C SER A 63 -6.74 5.28 5.05
N ALA A 64 -6.26 4.24 4.37
CA ALA A 64 -5.92 4.35 2.95
C ALA A 64 -7.17 4.52 2.08
N TRP A 65 -8.27 3.82 2.38
CA TRP A 65 -9.54 4.00 1.67
C TRP A 65 -10.08 5.42 1.81
N VAL A 66 -10.08 5.98 3.03
CA VAL A 66 -10.50 7.38 3.26
C VAL A 66 -9.71 8.35 2.38
N VAL A 67 -8.39 8.17 2.29
CA VAL A 67 -7.55 9.05 1.46
C VAL A 67 -7.91 8.94 -0.03
N HIS A 68 -8.29 7.75 -0.49
CA HIS A 68 -8.63 7.51 -1.89
C HIS A 68 -10.07 7.89 -2.25
N GLU A 69 -11.03 7.78 -1.33
CA GLU A 69 -12.45 8.14 -1.56
C GLU A 69 -12.63 9.63 -1.88
N HIS A 70 -11.79 10.50 -1.33
CA HIS A 70 -11.83 11.92 -1.62
C HIS A 70 -11.25 12.30 -3.00
N GLY A 71 -10.49 11.39 -3.64
CA GLY A 71 -9.94 11.60 -4.99
C GLY A 71 -10.85 11.09 -6.13
N GLU A 72 -11.83 10.23 -5.83
CA GLU A 72 -12.73 9.66 -6.84
C GLU A 72 -13.87 10.59 -7.27
N ALA A 73 -14.02 11.76 -6.62
CA ALA A 73 -15.00 12.77 -7.03
C ALA A 73 -14.69 13.43 -8.40
N GLU A 74 -13.52 13.20 -8.99
CA GLU A 74 -13.11 13.85 -10.24
C GLU A 74 -13.03 12.94 -11.49
N THR A 75 -13.42 11.66 -11.44
CA THR A 75 -13.29 10.76 -12.63
C THR A 75 -14.48 9.88 -13.00
N GLU A 76 -15.68 10.15 -12.47
CA GLU A 76 -16.91 9.53 -12.97
C GLU A 76 -17.53 10.40 -14.09
N GLU A 77 -16.96 10.37 -15.31
CA GLU A 77 -17.70 10.76 -16.52
C GLU A 77 -18.77 9.68 -16.84
N HIS A 78 -19.80 9.60 -16.02
CA HIS A 78 -21.05 8.93 -16.35
C HIS A 78 -22.14 9.96 -16.58
N ALA A 79 -22.42 10.20 -17.86
CA ALA A 79 -23.55 10.97 -18.33
C ALA A 79 -24.87 10.39 -17.80
N ALA A 80 -25.52 11.12 -16.89
CA ALA A 80 -26.96 11.06 -16.67
C ALA A 80 -27.44 12.39 -16.13
N GLU A 81 -28.40 13.00 -16.83
CA GLU A 81 -29.05 14.25 -16.47
C GLU A 81 -29.85 14.15 -15.16
N GLY A 82 -29.88 15.24 -14.38
CA GLY A 82 -30.98 15.51 -13.45
C GLY A 82 -30.60 16.03 -12.07
N GLU A 83 -30.62 17.36 -11.94
CA GLU A 83 -31.25 18.13 -10.85
C GLU A 83 -30.72 18.03 -9.39
N GLU A 84 -30.58 19.24 -8.83
CA GLU A 84 -30.53 19.63 -7.40
C GLU A 84 -29.17 19.59 -6.67
N GLY A 85 -28.73 20.79 -6.29
CA GLY A 85 -27.50 21.03 -5.56
C GLY A 85 -27.62 20.71 -4.08
N HIS A 86 -26.56 20.11 -3.54
CA HIS A 86 -26.33 20.07 -2.11
C HIS A 86 -24.86 20.41 -1.82
N SER A 87 -24.66 21.64 -1.34
CA SER A 87 -23.47 22.05 -0.60
C SER A 87 -23.37 21.23 0.68
N HIS A 88 -22.49 20.23 0.71
CA HIS A 88 -22.09 19.57 1.94
C HIS A 88 -20.84 20.26 2.49
N GLU A 89 -21.03 21.37 3.19
CA GLU A 89 -20.16 21.71 4.31
C GLU A 89 -20.47 20.70 5.43
N GLY A 90 -19.91 19.49 5.30
CA GLY A 90 -20.02 18.43 6.28
C GLY A 90 -18.70 18.30 7.01
N GLU A 91 -18.67 18.64 8.29
CA GLU A 91 -17.66 18.14 9.21
C GLU A 91 -17.47 16.64 8.95
N VAL A 92 -16.29 16.24 8.48
CA VAL A 92 -15.90 14.84 8.38
C VAL A 92 -15.81 14.31 9.81
N GLU A 93 -16.94 13.84 10.34
CA GLU A 93 -16.91 12.87 11.42
C GLU A 93 -16.03 11.74 10.92
N ALA A 94 -14.88 11.56 11.57
CA ALA A 94 -13.99 10.46 11.30
C ALA A 94 -14.80 9.18 11.49
N ALA A 95 -15.34 8.64 10.39
CA ALA A 95 -16.07 7.40 10.41
C ALA A 95 -15.13 6.38 11.06
N SER A 96 -15.57 5.83 12.18
CA SER A 96 -14.78 4.84 12.92
C SER A 96 -14.75 3.57 12.08
N TYR A 97 -13.74 3.44 11.23
CA TYR A 97 -13.51 2.24 10.45
C TYR A 97 -12.87 1.11 11.29
N ASP A 98 -13.34 0.94 12.52
CA ASP A 98 -12.82 -0.07 13.46
C ASP A 98 -13.54 -1.43 13.31
N GLN A 99 -14.37 -1.58 12.26
CA GLN A 99 -15.00 -2.85 11.94
C GLN A 99 -14.05 -3.77 11.16
N PRO A 100 -14.25 -5.11 11.26
CA PRO A 100 -13.53 -6.08 10.44
C PRO A 100 -13.58 -5.75 8.93
N LEU A 101 -12.50 -6.05 8.20
CA LEU A 101 -12.41 -5.81 6.75
C LEU A 101 -13.55 -6.49 5.94
N LEU A 102 -14.11 -7.58 6.46
CA LEU A 102 -15.20 -8.32 5.80
C LEU A 102 -16.54 -7.58 5.84
N ASP A 103 -16.66 -6.57 6.69
CA ASP A 103 -17.89 -5.77 6.83
C ASP A 103 -17.92 -4.61 5.81
N TYR A 104 -16.90 -4.52 4.95
CA TYR A 104 -16.76 -3.56 3.86
C TYR A 104 -16.65 -4.28 2.50
N PRO A 105 -17.69 -4.99 2.04
CA PRO A 105 -17.63 -5.82 0.83
C PRO A 105 -17.38 -5.04 -0.47
N GLU A 106 -17.65 -3.74 -0.48
CA GLU A 106 -17.40 -2.82 -1.59
C GLU A 106 -15.95 -2.30 -1.64
N LYS A 107 -15.16 -2.50 -0.58
CA LYS A 107 -13.79 -1.98 -0.49
C LYS A 107 -12.77 -3.00 -0.96
N GLU A 108 -11.77 -2.53 -1.69
CA GLU A 108 -10.77 -3.39 -2.31
C GLU A 108 -9.55 -3.61 -1.41
N ILE A 109 -8.99 -4.82 -1.49
CA ILE A 109 -7.71 -5.18 -0.90
C ILE A 109 -6.72 -5.44 -2.04
N THR A 110 -5.67 -4.61 -2.12
CA THR A 110 -4.71 -4.64 -3.23
C THR A 110 -3.76 -5.83 -3.18
N SER A 111 -3.44 -6.34 -1.98
CA SER A 111 -2.50 -7.44 -1.83
C SER A 111 -2.70 -8.20 -0.53
N ILE A 112 -2.31 -9.48 -0.54
CA ILE A 112 -2.44 -10.38 0.61
C ILE A 112 -1.20 -11.27 0.68
N LEU A 113 -0.61 -11.38 1.87
CA LEU A 113 0.46 -12.34 2.14
C LEU A 113 -0.12 -13.62 2.74
N ILE A 114 -0.04 -14.72 2.00
CA ILE A 114 -0.57 -16.02 2.42
C ILE A 114 0.58 -16.90 2.95
N LYS A 115 0.45 -17.36 4.20
CA LYS A 115 1.35 -18.36 4.80
C LYS A 115 0.65 -19.70 4.92
N PHE A 116 1.12 -20.69 4.18
CA PHE A 116 0.63 -22.06 4.30
C PHE A 116 1.10 -22.73 5.59
N LYS A 117 0.24 -23.57 6.18
CA LYS A 117 0.61 -24.44 7.31
C LYS A 117 1.09 -25.79 6.74
N GLY A 118 2.28 -26.24 7.15
CA GLY A 118 2.85 -27.55 6.77
C GLY A 118 3.33 -27.65 5.32
N HIS A 119 3.63 -28.88 4.87
CA HIS A 119 4.04 -29.18 3.50
C HIS A 119 2.80 -29.40 2.62
N ASN A 120 2.19 -28.31 2.17
CA ASN A 120 0.95 -28.35 1.40
C ASN A 120 1.24 -28.37 -0.11
N TYR A 121 1.01 -29.49 -0.79
CA TYR A 121 1.21 -29.62 -2.24
C TYR A 121 0.31 -28.68 -3.04
N GLN A 122 -0.87 -28.34 -2.51
CA GLN A 122 -1.80 -27.41 -3.15
C GLN A 122 -1.19 -26.00 -3.29
N ALA A 123 -0.23 -25.62 -2.42
CA ALA A 123 0.49 -24.35 -2.56
C ALA A 123 1.30 -24.28 -3.86
N LEU A 124 1.81 -25.41 -4.36
CA LEU A 124 2.60 -25.46 -5.61
C LEU A 124 1.74 -25.14 -6.84
N ASN A 125 0.48 -25.56 -6.84
CA ASN A 125 -0.44 -25.31 -7.96
C ASN A 125 -1.25 -24.03 -7.78
N MET A 126 -1.42 -23.51 -6.56
CA MET A 126 -2.21 -22.31 -6.29
C MET A 126 -1.66 -21.09 -7.02
N GLN A 127 -0.33 -20.87 -6.98
CA GLN A 127 0.28 -19.74 -7.69
C GLN A 127 -0.03 -19.77 -9.19
N ARG A 128 0.18 -20.93 -9.83
CA ARG A 128 -0.09 -21.11 -11.25
C ARG A 128 -1.57 -20.96 -11.56
N GLY A 129 -2.42 -21.55 -10.72
CA GLY A 129 -3.88 -21.46 -10.85
C GLY A 129 -4.38 -20.01 -10.84
N ILE A 130 -3.86 -19.18 -9.93
CA ILE A 130 -4.20 -17.75 -9.87
C ILE A 130 -3.74 -17.05 -11.16
N ASN A 131 -2.47 -17.22 -11.53
CA ASN A 131 -1.89 -16.50 -12.68
C ASN A 131 -2.47 -16.92 -14.04
N GLU A 132 -2.98 -18.14 -14.19
CA GLU A 132 -3.52 -18.65 -15.46
C GLU A 132 -5.04 -18.49 -15.58
N ASN A 133 -5.77 -18.36 -14.46
CA ASN A 133 -7.24 -18.43 -14.46
C ASN A 133 -7.93 -17.21 -13.83
N THR A 134 -7.17 -16.18 -13.43
CA THR A 134 -7.71 -14.95 -12.85
C THR A 134 -6.92 -13.74 -13.34
N ASP A 135 -7.44 -12.54 -13.13
CA ASP A 135 -6.73 -11.29 -13.40
C ASP A 135 -5.74 -10.89 -12.29
N MET A 136 -5.62 -11.69 -11.24
CA MET A 136 -4.69 -11.46 -10.14
C MET A 136 -3.29 -11.98 -10.46
N GLN A 137 -2.31 -11.45 -9.73
CA GLN A 137 -0.93 -11.95 -9.76
C GLN A 137 -0.54 -12.58 -8.43
N ALA A 138 -0.07 -13.82 -8.51
CA ALA A 138 0.52 -14.55 -7.42
C ALA A 138 2.02 -14.77 -7.66
N ALA A 139 2.81 -14.43 -6.63
CA ALA A 139 4.25 -14.64 -6.60
C ALA A 139 4.66 -15.33 -5.31
N THR A 140 5.62 -16.24 -5.39
CA THR A 140 6.24 -16.86 -4.20
C THR A 140 7.52 -16.09 -3.86
N PRO A 141 7.60 -15.39 -2.71
CA PRO A 141 8.75 -14.55 -2.39
C PRO A 141 10.10 -15.28 -2.48
N ALA A 142 10.17 -16.51 -1.98
CA ALA A 142 11.39 -17.31 -2.03
C ALA A 142 11.85 -17.62 -3.47
N ILE A 143 10.92 -17.85 -4.39
CA ILE A 143 11.23 -18.12 -5.80
C ILE A 143 11.72 -16.83 -6.48
N GLU A 144 11.01 -15.72 -6.28
CA GLU A 144 11.37 -14.44 -6.93
C GLU A 144 12.71 -13.88 -6.43
N ILE A 145 13.02 -14.05 -5.13
CA ILE A 145 14.32 -13.69 -4.58
C ILE A 145 15.45 -14.52 -5.23
N ASN A 146 15.26 -15.84 -5.38
CA ASN A 146 16.25 -16.70 -6.04
C ASN A 146 16.42 -16.34 -7.53
N ARG A 147 15.33 -15.99 -8.21
CA ARG A 147 15.37 -15.53 -9.60
C ARG A 147 16.17 -14.22 -9.72
N LEU A 148 15.93 -13.27 -8.81
CA LEU A 148 16.68 -12.01 -8.76
C LEU A 148 18.19 -12.27 -8.57
N TYR A 149 18.57 -13.13 -7.63
CA TYR A 149 19.98 -13.49 -7.42
C TYR A 149 20.61 -14.18 -8.62
N ALA A 150 19.87 -15.05 -9.31
CA ALA A 150 20.36 -15.70 -10.53
C ALA A 150 20.66 -14.67 -11.64
N LEU A 151 19.77 -13.68 -11.82
CA LEU A 151 19.97 -12.60 -12.80
C LEU A 151 21.19 -11.74 -12.45
N LEU A 152 21.33 -11.33 -11.19
CA LEU A 152 22.50 -10.57 -10.72
C LEU A 152 23.81 -11.38 -10.85
N GLY A 153 23.78 -12.66 -10.52
CA GLY A 153 24.92 -13.57 -10.66
C GLY A 153 25.35 -13.74 -12.11
N THR A 154 24.42 -13.71 -13.06
CA THR A 154 24.72 -13.78 -14.50
C THR A 154 25.26 -12.45 -15.01
N GLY A 155 24.68 -11.32 -14.57
CA GLY A 155 25.15 -9.98 -14.92
C GLY A 155 26.57 -9.69 -14.41
N THR A 156 26.89 -10.08 -13.18
CA THR A 156 28.25 -9.93 -12.63
C THR A 156 29.28 -10.79 -13.36
N LYS A 157 28.92 -11.99 -13.85
CA LYS A 157 29.81 -12.81 -14.69
C LYS A 157 30.09 -12.15 -16.04
N ALA A 158 29.08 -11.54 -16.67
CA ALA A 158 29.26 -10.81 -17.92
C ALA A 158 30.18 -9.58 -17.74
N LEU A 159 29.98 -8.80 -16.67
CA LEU A 159 30.85 -7.67 -16.34
C LEU A 159 32.30 -8.10 -16.04
N ARG A 160 32.50 -9.21 -15.34
CA ARG A 160 33.85 -9.78 -15.11
C ARG A 160 34.54 -10.31 -16.36
N TRP A 161 33.79 -10.64 -17.41
CA TRP A 161 34.37 -11.07 -18.69
C TRP A 161 34.77 -9.86 -19.56
N LEU A 162 34.11 -8.72 -19.36
CA LEU A 162 34.40 -7.45 -20.05
C LEU A 162 35.51 -6.62 -19.39
N ALA A 163 35.78 -6.83 -18.10
CA ALA A 163 36.85 -6.19 -17.33
C ALA A 163 38.16 -7.01 -17.40
#